data_AF-A0A5J4PD66-F1
#
_entry.id   AF-A0A5J4PD66-F1
#
_cell.length_a   1.000
_cell.length_b   1.000
_cell.length_c   1.000
_cell.angle_alpha   90.00
_cell.angle_beta   90.00
_cell.angle_gamma   90.00
#
_symmetry.space_group_name_H-M   'P 1'
#
loop_
_entity.id
_entity.type
_entity.pdbx_description
1 polymer ?
#
loop_
_entity_poly.entity_id
_entity_poly.type
_entity_poly.pdbx_seq_one_letter_code
_entity_poly.pdbx_strand_id
1 'polypeptide(L)'
;MANQKNNKGQVNVEEVVTQSEVFIIKNRKAIIGGVIAIILIVGGVLAYKHLYADQREEKSQVALFKGEEYFRNGNYEAALNGDSLGYIGFLQVTEQYSGTKTANLAKAYAGLCYKNLKDYEKAIEYLNNFNGNDQMVAPSILGAIGNSYAELDQLDKAV
;
A
#
# COMPACT_ATOMS: atom_id res chain seq x y z
N MET A 1 -57.08 45.28 49.37
CA MET A 1 -57.00 44.46 48.14
C MET A 1 -55.53 44.25 47.84
N ALA A 2 -55.12 42.99 47.73
CA ALA A 2 -53.78 42.56 47.35
C ALA A 2 -53.48 42.89 45.88
N ASN A 3 -52.24 43.18 45.49
CA ASN A 3 -51.31 42.18 44.96
C ASN A 3 -49.92 42.81 44.66
N GLN A 4 -48.93 41.93 44.59
CA GLN A 4 -47.51 42.13 44.86
C GLN A 4 -46.67 42.72 43.72
N LYS A 5 -45.52 43.28 44.15
CA LYS A 5 -44.21 43.35 43.48
C LYS A 5 -44.03 42.44 42.26
N ASN A 6 -43.50 43.01 41.18
CA ASN A 6 -42.53 42.31 40.32
C ASN A 6 -41.30 43.19 40.08
N ASN A 7 -40.36 43.08 41.01
CA ASN A 7 -38.93 43.07 40.66
C ASN A 7 -38.71 41.91 39.68
N LYS A 8 -37.99 42.14 38.59
CA LYS A 8 -36.85 41.31 38.14
C LYS A 8 -36.54 41.59 36.68
N GLY A 9 -35.36 42.16 36.48
CA GLY A 9 -34.52 41.75 35.37
C GLY A 9 -34.95 42.23 33.99
N GLN A 10 -34.56 43.47 33.67
CA GLN A 10 -33.75 43.60 32.46
C GLN A 10 -32.45 42.82 32.73
N VAL A 11 -32.52 41.50 32.67
CA VAL A 11 -31.33 40.69 32.49
C VAL A 11 -30.97 40.94 31.05
N ASN A 12 -29.96 41.79 30.88
CA ASN A 12 -29.23 41.98 29.64
C ASN A 12 -29.13 40.63 28.92
N VAL A 13 -29.82 40.52 27.79
CA VAL A 13 -29.65 39.39 26.86
C VAL A 13 -28.20 39.32 26.35
N GLU A 14 -27.39 40.35 26.63
CA GLU A 14 -25.95 40.38 26.42
C GLU A 14 -25.11 39.51 27.39
N GLU A 15 -25.67 39.02 28.51
CA GLU A 15 -24.86 38.34 29.55
C GLU A 15 -25.34 36.92 29.91
N VAL A 16 -25.96 36.22 28.96
CA VAL A 16 -25.96 34.75 28.97
C VAL A 16 -25.53 34.23 27.61
N VAL A 17 -24.54 34.90 27.00
CA VAL A 17 -23.75 34.24 25.97
C VAL A 17 -22.78 33.34 26.71
N THR A 18 -23.15 32.07 26.83
CA THR A 18 -22.31 31.03 27.40
C THR A 18 -20.91 31.16 26.78
N GLN A 19 -19.81 31.17 27.54
CA GLN A 19 -18.44 31.39 27.03
C GLN A 19 -18.11 30.58 25.75
N SER A 20 -18.76 29.42 25.59
CA SER A 20 -18.75 28.56 24.40
C SER A 20 -19.29 29.24 23.12
N GLU A 21 -20.36 30.03 23.20
CA GLU A 21 -20.99 30.72 22.07
C GLU A 21 -20.15 31.91 21.58
N VAL A 22 -19.57 32.71 22.50
CA VAL A 22 -18.65 33.80 22.13
C VAL A 22 -17.41 33.25 21.41
N PHE A 23 -16.86 32.13 21.87
CA PHE A 23 -15.70 31.50 21.26
C PHE A 23 -15.98 30.96 19.85
N ILE A 24 -17.15 30.33 19.65
CA ILE A 24 -17.58 29.82 18.34
C ILE A 24 -17.84 30.97 17.36
N ILE A 25 -18.48 32.05 17.80
CA ILE A 25 -18.77 33.20 16.94
C ILE A 25 -17.46 33.91 16.54
N LYS A 26 -16.54 34.09 17.48
CA LYS A 26 -15.24 34.75 17.25
C LYS A 26 -14.33 33.95 16.31
N ASN A 27 -14.37 32.61 16.40
CA ASN A 27 -13.52 31.72 15.60
C ASN A 27 -14.25 31.00 14.46
N ARG A 28 -15.50 31.38 14.15
CA ARG A 28 -16.36 30.71 13.15
C ARG A 28 -15.64 30.46 11.83
N LYS A 29 -14.90 31.43 11.30
CA LYS A 29 -14.16 31.29 10.04
C LYS A 29 -13.01 30.27 10.14
N ALA A 30 -12.30 30.25 11.27
CA ALA A 30 -11.21 29.31 11.51
C ALA A 30 -11.76 27.87 11.71
N ILE A 31 -12.88 27.73 12.43
CA ILE A 31 -13.54 26.43 12.63
C ILE A 31 -14.06 25.88 11.29
N ILE A 32 -14.78 26.69 10.50
CA ILE A 32 -15.26 26.28 9.17
C ILE A 32 -14.08 25.94 8.25
N GLY A 33 -13.01 26.75 8.26
CA GLY A 33 -11.80 26.49 7.49
C GLY A 33 -11.12 25.18 7.90
N GLY A 34 -11.03 24.89 9.20
CA GLY A 34 -10.48 23.64 9.73
C GLY A 34 -11.28 22.41 9.31
N VAL A 35 -12.62 22.50 9.36
CA VAL A 35 -13.49 21.40 8.92
C VAL A 35 -13.34 21.14 7.42
N ILE A 36 -13.31 22.19 6.59
CA ILE A 36 -13.09 22.06 5.14
C ILE A 36 -11.71 21.44 4.86
N ALA A 37 -10.66 21.87 5.58
CA ALA A 37 -9.32 21.30 5.43
C ALA A 37 -9.29 19.80 5.77
N ILE A 38 -9.97 19.38 6.85
CA ILE A 38 -10.08 17.96 7.22
C ILE A 38 -10.83 17.17 6.14
N ILE A 39 -11.94 17.70 5.61
CA ILE A 39 -12.71 17.05 4.54
C ILE A 39 -11.85 16.89 3.27
N LEU A 40 -11.06 17.90 2.91
CA LEU A 40 -10.15 17.82 1.75
C LEU A 40 -9.04 16.80 1.97
N ILE A 41 -8.48 16.71 3.18
CA ILE A 41 -7.46 15.70 3.50
C ILE A 41 -8.06 14.30 3.44
N VAL A 42 -9.19 14.06 4.11
CA VAL A 42 -9.86 12.75 4.12
C VAL A 42 -10.33 12.37 2.71
N GLY A 43 -10.95 13.31 1.99
CA GLY A 43 -11.38 13.12 0.61
C GLY A 43 -10.21 12.84 -0.33
N GLY A 44 -9.08 13.53 -0.17
CA GLY A 44 -7.86 13.29 -0.93
C GLY A 44 -7.26 11.90 -0.67
N VAL A 45 -7.21 11.47 0.61
CA VAL A 45 -6.71 10.14 0.99
C VAL A 45 -7.62 9.03 0.45
N LEU A 46 -8.94 9.18 0.55
CA LEU A 46 -9.91 8.20 0.04
C LEU A 46 -9.89 8.14 -1.49
N ALA A 47 -9.84 9.29 -2.17
CA ALA A 47 -9.74 9.35 -3.63
C ALA A 47 -8.45 8.70 -4.13
N TYR A 48 -7.32 8.93 -3.46
CA TYR A 48 -6.05 8.29 -3.80
C TYR A 48 -6.12 6.77 -3.63
N LYS A 49 -6.67 6.27 -2.52
CA LYS A 49 -6.85 4.83 -2.31
C LYS A 49 -7.77 4.19 -3.34
N HIS A 50 -8.99 4.68 -3.49
CA HIS A 50 -9.99 4.01 -4.32
C HIS A 50 -9.79 4.20 -5.82
N LEU A 51 -9.31 5.35 -6.28
CA LEU A 51 -9.16 5.60 -7.72
C LEU A 51 -7.82 5.11 -8.28
N TYR A 52 -6.75 5.13 -7.47
CA TYR A 52 -5.40 4.77 -7.94
C TYR A 52 -4.86 3.47 -7.36
N ALA A 53 -5.09 3.15 -6.09
CA ALA A 53 -4.50 1.96 -5.48
C ALA A 53 -5.28 0.69 -5.86
N ASP A 54 -6.60 0.70 -5.74
CA ASP A 54 -7.43 -0.51 -5.94
C ASP A 54 -7.35 -1.05 -7.37
N GLN A 55 -7.47 -0.19 -8.39
CA GLN A 55 -7.35 -0.62 -9.79
C GLN A 55 -5.95 -1.12 -10.15
N ARG A 56 -4.90 -0.56 -9.52
CA ARG A 56 -3.54 -1.03 -9.73
C ARG A 56 -3.34 -2.40 -9.09
N GLU A 57 -3.90 -2.62 -7.91
CA GLU A 57 -3.80 -3.89 -7.22
C GLU A 57 -4.53 -5.00 -7.99
N GLU A 58 -5.75 -4.75 -8.47
CA GLU A 58 -6.50 -5.72 -9.29
C GLU A 58 -5.74 -6.11 -10.57
N LYS A 59 -5.27 -5.13 -11.35
CA LYS A 59 -4.49 -5.40 -12.58
C LYS A 59 -3.19 -6.14 -12.29
N SER A 60 -2.52 -5.78 -11.20
CA SER A 60 -1.30 -6.46 -10.79
C SER A 60 -1.55 -7.93 -10.45
N GLN A 61 -2.67 -8.25 -9.78
CA GLN A 61 -3.00 -9.62 -9.39
C GLN A 61 -3.31 -10.50 -10.61
N VAL A 62 -4.02 -9.95 -11.61
CA VAL A 62 -4.27 -10.66 -12.88
C VAL A 62 -2.97 -10.96 -13.59
N ALA A 63 -2.05 -9.99 -13.66
CA ALA A 63 -0.72 -10.20 -14.25
C ALA A 63 0.07 -11.24 -13.46
N LEU A 64 0.07 -11.18 -12.13
CA LEU A 64 0.73 -12.17 -11.28
C LEU A 64 0.20 -13.59 -11.55
N PHE A 65 -1.12 -13.77 -11.57
CA PHE A 65 -1.76 -15.06 -11.82
C PHE A 65 -1.34 -15.66 -13.17
N LYS A 66 -1.32 -14.85 -14.24
CA LYS A 66 -0.85 -15.32 -15.54
C LYS A 66 0.65 -15.66 -15.54
N GLY A 67 1.45 -14.89 -14.81
CA GLY A 67 2.86 -15.21 -14.58
C GLY A 67 3.08 -16.53 -13.85
N GLU A 68 2.27 -16.80 -12.83
CA GLU A 68 2.30 -18.06 -12.08
C GLU A 68 1.95 -19.26 -12.97
N GLU A 69 1.03 -19.08 -13.93
CA GLU A 69 0.73 -20.10 -14.94
C GLU A 69 1.96 -20.39 -15.80
N TYR A 70 2.62 -19.37 -16.35
CA TYR A 70 3.87 -19.55 -17.11
C TYR A 70 4.96 -20.21 -16.27
N PHE A 71 5.13 -19.77 -15.02
CA PHE A 71 6.08 -20.35 -14.08
C PHE A 71 5.82 -21.84 -13.84
N ARG A 72 4.57 -22.22 -13.54
CA ARG A 72 4.19 -23.62 -13.31
C ARG A 72 4.37 -24.49 -14.56
N ASN A 73 4.20 -23.91 -15.74
CA ASN A 73 4.43 -24.58 -17.02
C ASN A 73 5.92 -24.63 -17.41
N GLY A 74 6.83 -24.11 -16.58
CA GLY A 74 8.27 -24.09 -16.83
C GLY A 74 8.72 -23.07 -17.88
N ASN A 75 7.83 -22.17 -18.31
CA ASN A 75 8.16 -21.12 -19.27
C ASN A 75 8.62 -19.86 -18.53
N TYR A 76 9.81 -19.97 -17.94
CA TYR A 76 10.38 -18.93 -17.07
C TYR A 76 10.73 -17.64 -17.81
N GLU A 77 11.10 -17.71 -19.09
CA GLU A 77 11.40 -16.53 -19.91
C GLU A 77 10.14 -15.69 -20.18
N ALA A 78 9.03 -16.33 -20.55
CA ALA A 78 7.76 -15.64 -20.71
C ALA A 78 7.20 -15.15 -19.37
N ALA A 79 7.39 -15.93 -18.30
CA ALA A 79 7.03 -15.51 -16.95
C ALA A 79 7.77 -14.21 -16.55
N LEU A 80 9.06 -14.08 -16.88
CA LEU A 80 9.86 -12.90 -16.58
C LEU A 80 9.53 -11.69 -17.47
N ASN A 81 9.56 -11.89 -18.78
CA ASN A 81 9.58 -10.80 -19.76
C ASN A 81 8.20 -10.49 -20.36
N GLY A 82 7.22 -11.35 -20.10
CA GLY A 82 5.90 -11.26 -20.71
C GLY A 82 5.78 -12.07 -22.00
N ASP A 83 4.62 -11.93 -22.63
CA ASP A 83 4.30 -12.54 -23.91
C ASP A 83 3.87 -11.48 -24.94
N SER A 84 3.75 -11.88 -26.19
CA SER A 84 3.23 -11.02 -27.27
C SER A 84 1.70 -10.87 -27.24
N LEU A 85 1.01 -11.56 -26.33
CA LEU A 85 -0.45 -11.64 -26.20
C LEU A 85 -1.02 -10.71 -25.12
N GLY A 86 -0.16 -9.94 -24.44
CA GLY A 86 -0.55 -8.93 -23.46
C GLY A 86 -0.19 -9.24 -22.00
N TYR A 87 0.52 -10.33 -21.71
CA TYR A 87 1.18 -10.48 -20.42
C TYR A 87 2.46 -9.66 -20.37
N ILE A 88 2.62 -8.85 -19.33
CA ILE A 88 3.75 -7.90 -19.21
C ILE A 88 5.01 -8.49 -18.56
N GLY A 89 4.92 -9.66 -17.93
CA GLY A 89 6.03 -10.30 -17.23
C GLY A 89 6.22 -9.82 -15.79
N PHE A 90 6.80 -10.69 -14.95
CA PHE A 90 7.09 -10.36 -13.55
C PHE A 90 7.98 -9.12 -13.43
N LEU A 91 8.96 -8.94 -14.32
CA LEU A 91 9.85 -7.78 -14.27
C LEU A 91 9.07 -6.46 -14.36
N GLN A 92 8.20 -6.32 -15.37
CA GLN A 92 7.36 -5.14 -15.47
C GLN A 92 6.35 -5.04 -14.33
N VAL A 93 5.85 -6.15 -13.78
CA VAL A 93 4.97 -6.10 -12.60
C VAL A 93 5.70 -5.47 -11.41
N THR A 94 6.97 -5.85 -11.18
CA THR A 94 7.76 -5.27 -10.07
C THR A 94 7.99 -3.77 -10.23
N GLU A 95 8.21 -3.30 -11.45
CA GLU A 95 8.44 -1.89 -11.76
C GLU A 95 7.14 -1.08 -11.73
N GLN A 96 6.13 -1.51 -12.48
CA GLN A 96 4.88 -0.76 -12.68
C GLN A 96 3.99 -0.77 -11.44
N TYR A 97 4.10 -1.77 -10.56
CA TYR A 97 3.27 -1.87 -9.35
C TYR A 97 4.10 -1.81 -8.08
N SER A 98 5.31 -1.23 -8.14
CA SER A 98 6.20 -1.07 -6.99
C SER A 98 5.48 -0.50 -5.78
N GLY A 99 5.76 -1.07 -4.60
CA GLY A 99 5.10 -0.73 -3.33
C GLY A 99 3.82 -1.50 -3.03
N THR A 100 3.26 -2.23 -3.99
CA THR A 100 2.12 -3.15 -3.75
C THR A 100 2.59 -4.51 -3.22
N LYS A 101 1.69 -5.24 -2.55
CA LYS A 101 1.96 -6.64 -2.13
C LYS A 101 2.23 -7.54 -3.32
N THR A 102 1.50 -7.33 -4.42
CA THR A 102 1.65 -8.09 -5.65
C THR A 102 3.02 -7.89 -6.29
N ALA A 103 3.52 -6.65 -6.36
CA ALA A 103 4.86 -6.38 -6.86
C ALA A 103 5.94 -7.02 -5.98
N ASN A 104 5.73 -7.06 -4.66
CA ASN A 104 6.63 -7.78 -3.77
C ASN A 104 6.67 -9.27 -4.14
N LEU A 105 5.52 -9.92 -4.28
CA LEU A 105 5.45 -11.34 -4.66
C LEU A 105 6.01 -11.60 -6.07
N ALA A 106 5.81 -10.68 -7.01
CA ALA A 106 6.41 -10.75 -8.34
C ALA A 106 7.94 -10.75 -8.31
N LYS A 107 8.58 -10.06 -7.34
CA LYS A 107 10.06 -10.14 -7.15
C LYS A 107 10.50 -11.55 -6.78
N ALA A 108 9.78 -12.19 -5.86
CA ALA A 108 10.06 -13.57 -5.48
C ALA A 108 9.93 -14.51 -6.68
N TYR A 109 8.83 -14.41 -7.45
CA TYR A 109 8.67 -15.20 -8.66
C TYR A 109 9.73 -14.91 -9.72
N ALA A 110 10.09 -13.65 -9.95
CA ALA A 110 11.17 -13.28 -10.87
C ALA A 110 12.51 -13.92 -10.46
N GLY A 111 12.85 -13.86 -9.17
CA GLY A 111 14.04 -14.50 -8.64
C GLY A 111 14.02 -16.04 -8.79
N LEU A 112 12.86 -16.67 -8.57
CA LEU A 112 12.69 -18.10 -8.82
C LEU A 112 12.78 -18.45 -10.31
N CYS A 113 12.26 -17.62 -11.22
CA CYS A 113 12.44 -17.80 -12.66
C CYS A 113 13.92 -17.76 -13.03
N TYR A 114 14.66 -16.74 -12.58
CA TYR A 114 16.10 -16.64 -12.83
C TYR A 114 16.87 -17.85 -12.28
N LYS A 115 16.52 -18.32 -11.08
CA LYS A 115 17.10 -19.54 -10.52
C LYS A 115 16.86 -20.75 -11.43
N ASN A 116 15.64 -20.93 -11.93
CA ASN A 116 15.35 -22.04 -12.85
C ASN A 116 16.04 -21.90 -14.22
N LEU A 117 16.31 -20.67 -14.64
CA LEU A 117 17.13 -20.36 -15.82
C LEU A 117 18.64 -20.44 -15.55
N LYS A 118 19.05 -20.81 -14.33
CA LYS A 118 20.44 -20.89 -13.86
C LYS A 118 21.19 -19.54 -13.86
N ASP A 119 20.46 -18.44 -13.90
CA ASP A 119 20.99 -17.09 -13.67
C ASP A 119 20.94 -16.81 -12.17
N TYR A 120 21.83 -17.48 -11.42
CA TYR A 120 21.80 -17.47 -9.95
C TYR A 120 22.13 -16.10 -9.36
N GLU A 121 22.93 -15.28 -10.06
CA GLU A 121 23.25 -13.92 -9.63
C GLU A 121 22.00 -13.03 -9.62
N LYS A 122 21.23 -13.02 -10.73
CA LYS A 122 19.95 -12.29 -10.75
C LYS A 122 18.92 -12.93 -9.84
N ALA A 123 18.93 -14.26 -9.68
CA ALA A 123 18.04 -14.92 -8.73
C ALA A 123 18.25 -14.35 -7.32
N ILE A 124 19.49 -14.27 -6.86
CA ILE A 124 19.84 -13.71 -5.55
C ILE A 124 19.42 -12.23 -5.46
N GLU A 125 19.67 -11.43 -6.50
CA GLU A 125 19.28 -10.02 -6.54
C GLU A 125 17.76 -9.83 -6.33
N TYR A 126 16.94 -10.55 -7.09
CA TYR A 126 15.48 -10.41 -7.01
C TYR A 126 14.91 -11.02 -5.72
N LEU A 127 15.45 -12.16 -5.26
CA LEU A 127 15.01 -12.81 -4.02
C LEU A 127 15.38 -11.98 -2.78
N ASN A 128 16.56 -11.34 -2.74
CA ASN A 128 16.94 -10.45 -1.63
C ASN A 128 16.10 -9.17 -1.56
N ASN A 129 15.58 -8.71 -2.71
CA ASN A 129 14.71 -7.54 -2.79
C ASN A 129 13.25 -7.83 -2.40
N PHE A 130 12.91 -9.10 -2.11
CA PHE A 130 11.62 -9.50 -1.56
C PHE A 130 11.53 -9.10 -0.09
N ASN A 131 10.48 -8.35 0.26
CA ASN A 131 10.19 -8.03 1.66
C ASN A 131 9.53 -9.25 2.33
N GLY A 132 10.30 -9.91 3.21
CA GLY A 132 9.93 -11.13 3.93
C GLY A 132 8.98 -10.96 5.11
N ASN A 133 8.27 -9.83 5.25
CA ASN A 133 7.23 -9.67 6.28
C ASN A 133 6.11 -10.73 6.17
N ASP A 134 5.99 -11.41 5.03
CA ASP A 134 5.17 -12.60 4.89
C ASP A 134 5.92 -13.83 5.43
N GLN A 135 5.64 -14.16 6.70
CA GLN A 135 6.27 -15.27 7.43
C GLN A 135 6.01 -16.64 6.78
N MET A 136 5.01 -16.78 5.90
CA MET A 136 4.74 -18.06 5.25
C MET A 136 5.72 -18.37 4.11
N VAL A 137 6.18 -17.34 3.39
CA VAL A 137 6.99 -17.52 2.17
C VAL A 137 8.47 -17.22 2.42
N ALA A 138 8.78 -16.38 3.41
CA ALA A 138 10.15 -15.95 3.71
C ALA A 138 11.15 -17.10 3.91
N PRO A 139 10.83 -18.21 4.63
CA PRO A 139 11.76 -19.32 4.78
C PRO A 139 12.11 -20.01 3.46
N SER A 140 11.13 -20.18 2.56
CA SER A 140 11.34 -20.78 1.24
C SER A 140 12.18 -19.89 0.34
N ILE A 141 12.00 -18.58 0.41
CA ILE A 141 12.82 -17.60 -0.32
C ILE A 141 14.26 -17.61 0.20
N LEU A 142 14.46 -17.64 1.52
CA LEU A 142 15.80 -17.75 2.10
C LEU A 142 16.51 -19.04 1.68
N GLY A 143 15.81 -20.18 1.72
CA GLY A 143 16.35 -21.44 1.20
C GLY A 143 16.66 -21.39 -0.30
N ALA A 144 15.84 -20.69 -1.09
CA ALA A 144 16.13 -20.47 -2.50
C ALA A 144 17.38 -19.62 -2.73
N ILE A 145 17.60 -18.58 -1.92
CA ILE A 145 18.81 -17.75 -1.94
C ILE A 145 20.04 -18.57 -1.56
N GLY A 146 19.97 -19.33 -0.45
CA GLY A 146 21.07 -20.19 0.00
C GLY A 146 21.46 -21.23 -1.05
N ASN A 147 20.48 -21.88 -1.68
CA ASN A 147 20.74 -22.79 -2.79
C ASN A 147 21.39 -22.07 -3.99
N SER A 148 20.94 -20.87 -4.34
CA SER A 148 21.57 -20.10 -5.42
C SER A 148 23.01 -19.70 -5.09
N TYR A 149 23.34 -19.39 -3.83
CA TYR A 149 24.72 -19.16 -3.42
C TYR A 149 25.56 -20.44 -3.49
N ALA A 150 25.01 -21.58 -3.12
CA ALA A 150 25.69 -22.87 -3.23
C ALA A 150 26.00 -23.25 -4.69
N GLU A 151 25.08 -22.98 -5.63
CA GLU A 151 25.29 -23.20 -7.07
C GLU A 151 26.36 -22.25 -7.67
N LEU A 152 26.68 -21.15 -6.98
CA LEU A 152 27.79 -20.25 -7.32
C LEU A 152 29.08 -20.56 -6.55
N ASP A 153 29.16 -21.70 -5.86
CA ASP A 153 30.26 -22.09 -4.96
C ASP A 153 30.54 -21.09 -3.81
N GLN A 154 29.57 -20.23 -3.48
CA GLN A 154 29.65 -19.25 -2.40
C GLN A 154 29.07 -19.82 -1.09
N LEU A 155 29.66 -20.91 -0.62
CA LEU A 155 29.16 -21.67 0.54
C LEU A 155 29.13 -20.85 1.84
N ASP A 156 29.99 -19.84 1.96
CA ASP A 156 30.03 -18.90 3.08
C ASP A 156 28.75 -18.05 3.21
N LYS A 157 28.05 -17.82 2.10
CA LYS A 157 26.79 -17.06 2.05
C LYS A 157 25.55 -17.94 2.02
N ALA A 158 25.72 -19.26 1.92
CA ALA A 158 24.63 -20.22 1.81
C ALA A 158 24.08 -20.70 3.18
N VAL A 159 24.65 -20.22 4.29
CA VAL A 159 24.34 -20.61 5.69
C VAL A 159 23.53 -19.57 6.45
#